data_AF-A0A9D1NAS4-F1
#
_entry.id   AF-A0A9D1NAS4-F1
#
_cell.length_a   1.000
_cell.length_b   1.000
_cell.length_c   1.000
_cell.angle_alpha   90.00
_cell.angle_beta   90.00
_cell.angle_gamma   90.00
#
_symmetry.space_group_name_H-M   'P 1'
#
loop_
_entity.id
_entity.type
_entity.pdbx_description
1 polymer ?
#
loop_
_entity_poly.entity_id
_entity_poly.type
_entity_poly.pdbx_seq_one_letter_code
_entity_poly.pdbx_strand_id
1 'polypeptide(L)'
;MKDVRITAVAKVRHDELIERYELPLEEECTVAVGDSFVSRGGERPAGLCDGAWQAMEPFVRSLAAGGGKFYGDWMRDPFSAMVSCNDGFRPVSFYIEVID
;
A
#
# COMPACT_ATOMS: atom_id res chain seq x y z
N MET A 1 5.31 2.70 -19.75
CA MET A 1 5.16 2.17 -18.38
C MET A 1 3.69 1.83 -18.21
N LYS A 2 3.38 0.73 -17.54
CA LYS A 2 2.00 0.32 -17.25
C LYS A 2 1.44 1.15 -16.09
N ASP A 3 0.13 1.32 -16.06
CA ASP A 3 -0.55 1.90 -14.91
C ASP A 3 -0.71 0.83 -13.83
N VAL A 4 -0.64 1.25 -12.57
CA VAL A 4 -0.68 0.36 -11.41
C VAL A 4 -1.78 0.83 -10.47
N ARG A 5 -2.71 -0.05 -10.13
CA ARG A 5 -3.76 0.20 -9.15
C ARG A 5 -3.30 -0.24 -7.77
N ILE A 6 -3.54 0.60 -6.78
CA ILE A 6 -3.24 0.37 -5.36
C ILE A 6 -4.59 0.42 -4.63
N THR A 7 -5.05 -0.69 -4.09
CA THR A 7 -6.35 -0.80 -3.42
C THR A 7 -6.15 -1.13 -1.95
N ALA A 8 -6.74 -0.35 -1.05
CA ALA A 8 -6.78 -0.68 0.37
C ALA A 8 -7.72 -1.88 0.59
N VAL A 9 -7.19 -3.01 1.06
CA VAL A 9 -7.96 -4.25 1.20
C VAL A 9 -8.18 -4.67 2.65
N ALA A 10 -7.35 -4.18 3.58
CA ALA A 10 -7.54 -4.40 5.00
C ALA A 10 -6.93 -3.24 5.81
N LYS A 11 -7.45 -3.02 7.02
CA LYS A 11 -6.88 -2.09 8.00
C LYS A 11 -6.82 -2.81 9.34
N VAL A 12 -5.63 -2.83 9.93
CA VAL A 12 -5.39 -3.41 11.25
C VAL A 12 -5.38 -2.27 12.28
N ARG A 13 -5.68 -2.60 13.53
CA ARG A 13 -5.53 -1.72 14.68
C ARG A 13 -4.93 -2.50 15.84
N HIS A 14 -3.81 -2.03 16.36
CA HIS A 14 -3.10 -2.64 17.48
C HIS A 14 -3.35 -1.86 18.77
N ASP A 15 -4.52 -2.05 19.39
CA ASP A 15 -4.94 -1.29 20.58
C ASP A 15 -3.94 -1.37 21.74
N GLU A 16 -3.36 -2.54 21.99
CA GLU A 16 -2.36 -2.73 23.05
C GLU A 16 -1.07 -1.93 22.81
N LEU A 17 -0.66 -1.78 21.54
CA LEU A 17 0.52 -0.97 21.19
C LEU A 17 0.21 0.52 21.27
N ILE A 18 -1.00 0.90 20.85
CA ILE A 18 -1.50 2.28 20.93
C ILE A 18 -1.50 2.75 22.38
N GLU A 19 -2.13 1.98 23.28
CA GLU A 19 -2.21 2.33 24.70
C GLU A 19 -0.83 2.47 25.35
N ARG A 20 0.13 1.64 24.94
CA ARG A 20 1.46 1.58 25.56
C ARG A 20 2.47 2.59 25.00
N TYR A 21 2.39 2.90 23.71
CA TYR A 21 3.48 3.58 23.00
C TYR A 21 3.04 4.79 22.18
N GLU A 22 1.75 4.97 21.92
CA GLU A 22 1.27 6.10 21.11
C GLU A 22 0.91 7.31 21.99
N LEU A 23 1.29 8.49 21.54
CA LEU A 23 0.74 9.73 22.09
C LEU A 23 -0.67 9.95 21.54
N PRO A 24 -1.54 10.71 22.25
CA PRO A 24 -2.83 11.11 21.70
C PRO A 24 -2.67 11.71 20.31
N LEU A 25 -3.37 11.12 19.34
CA LEU A 25 -3.34 11.52 17.95
C LEU A 25 -4.47 12.53 17.68
N GLU A 26 -4.17 13.62 16.97
CA GLU A 26 -5.19 14.61 16.58
C GLU A 26 -6.08 14.08 15.46
N GLU A 27 -5.50 13.48 14.41
CA GLU A 27 -6.23 12.93 13.27
C GLU A 27 -5.65 11.58 12.82
N GLU A 28 -6.51 10.56 12.70
CA GLU A 28 -6.14 9.24 12.19
C GLU A 28 -6.11 9.19 10.65
N CYS A 29 -5.35 8.25 10.08
CA CYS A 29 -5.36 7.97 8.65
C CYS A 29 -6.79 7.71 8.14
N THR A 30 -7.22 8.50 7.14
CA THR A 30 -8.57 8.48 6.58
C THR A 30 -8.80 7.41 5.50
N VAL A 31 -7.75 6.72 5.06
CA VAL A 31 -7.87 5.65 4.07
C VAL A 31 -8.76 4.53 4.62
N ALA A 32 -9.81 4.21 3.87
CA ALA A 32 -10.78 3.17 4.15
C ALA A 32 -10.56 1.94 3.25
N VAL A 33 -10.99 0.78 3.72
CA VAL A 33 -11.00 -0.44 2.88
C VAL A 33 -11.92 -0.20 1.69
N GLY A 34 -11.43 -0.48 0.49
CA GLY A 34 -12.09 -0.20 -0.78
C GLY A 34 -11.58 1.06 -1.47
N ASP A 35 -10.85 1.95 -0.78
CA ASP A 35 -10.20 3.09 -1.43
C ASP A 35 -9.16 2.60 -2.44
N SER A 36 -9.14 3.25 -3.60
CA SER A 36 -8.23 2.89 -4.69
C SER A 36 -7.51 4.12 -5.23
N PHE A 37 -6.23 3.93 -5.53
CA PHE A 37 -5.36 4.93 -6.12
C PHE A 37 -4.75 4.36 -7.40
N VAL A 38 -4.51 5.22 -8.39
CA VAL A 38 -3.86 4.81 -9.65
C VAL A 38 -2.54 5.54 -9.78
N SER A 39 -1.46 4.77 -9.81
CA SER A 39 -0.13 5.25 -10.17
C SER A 39 0.01 5.23 -11.68
N ARG A 40 0.17 6.42 -12.27
CA ARG A 40 0.39 6.57 -13.71
C ARG A 40 1.88 6.69 -13.98
N GLY A 41 2.40 5.79 -14.83
CA GLY A 41 3.83 5.76 -15.13
C GLY A 41 4.74 5.48 -13.93
N GLY A 42 4.23 4.81 -12.89
CA GLY A 42 5.02 4.50 -11.68
C GLY A 42 5.23 5.69 -10.73
N GLU A 43 4.49 6.78 -10.90
CA GLU A 43 4.54 7.95 -10.02
C GLU A 43 3.55 7.86 -8.86
N ARG A 44 3.84 8.58 -7.77
CA ARG A 44 2.97 8.59 -6.59
C ARG A 44 1.57 9.14 -6.95
N PRO A 45 0.49 8.41 -6.65
CA PRO A 45 -0.86 8.92 -6.85
C PRO A 45 -1.16 10.12 -5.94
N ALA A 46 -2.02 11.04 -6.41
CA ALA A 46 -2.59 12.06 -5.55
C ALA A 46 -3.46 11.42 -4.45
N GLY A 47 -3.40 11.96 -3.22
CA GLY A 47 -4.16 11.47 -2.08
C GLY A 47 -3.51 10.32 -1.30
N LEU A 48 -2.48 9.66 -1.84
CA LEU A 48 -1.71 8.64 -1.12
C LEU A 48 -0.61 9.31 -0.28
N CYS A 49 -0.60 9.07 1.04
CA CYS A 49 0.40 9.70 1.93
C CYS A 49 1.84 9.21 1.65
N ASP A 50 2.82 10.03 2.02
CA ASP A 50 4.24 9.75 1.70
C ASP A 50 4.77 8.49 2.40
N GLY A 51 4.35 8.23 3.64
CA GLY A 51 4.75 7.02 4.38
C GLY A 51 4.25 5.73 3.72
N ALA A 52 2.99 5.73 3.26
CA ALA A 52 2.44 4.62 2.48
C ALA A 52 3.18 4.48 1.14
N TRP A 53 3.45 5.59 0.44
CA TRP A 53 4.19 5.57 -0.83
C TRP A 53 5.60 4.99 -0.68
N GLN A 54 6.36 5.39 0.34
CA GLN A 54 7.72 4.87 0.57
C GLN A 54 7.76 3.34 0.72
N ALA A 55 6.73 2.76 1.34
CA ALA A 55 6.62 1.31 1.47
C ALA A 55 6.30 0.62 0.13
N MET A 56 5.54 1.28 -0.74
CA MET A 56 4.99 0.69 -1.97
C MET A 56 5.79 1.03 -3.23
N GLU A 57 6.55 2.12 -3.26
CA GLU A 57 7.24 2.66 -4.43
C GLU A 57 8.07 1.62 -5.19
N PRO A 58 8.91 0.78 -4.53
CA PRO A 58 9.70 -0.20 -5.25
C PRO A 58 8.85 -1.21 -6.03
N PHE A 59 7.73 -1.64 -5.45
CA PHE A 59 6.79 -2.57 -6.07
C PHE A 59 6.04 -1.90 -7.22
N VAL A 60 5.52 -0.69 -6.99
CA VAL A 60 4.77 0.08 -7.99
C VAL A 60 5.64 0.38 -9.21
N ARG A 61 6.86 0.90 -9.01
CA ARG A 61 7.79 1.20 -10.12
C ARG A 61 8.22 -0.06 -10.86
N SER A 62 8.47 -1.16 -10.15
CA SER A 62 8.83 -2.43 -10.80
C SER A 62 7.67 -3.01 -11.63
N LEU A 63 6.44 -3.01 -11.09
CA LEU A 63 5.25 -3.43 -11.82
C LEU A 63 4.99 -2.55 -13.06
N ALA A 64 5.12 -1.23 -12.92
CA ALA A 64 4.98 -0.29 -14.04
C ALA A 64 6.02 -0.52 -15.15
N ALA A 65 7.19 -1.06 -14.80
CA ALA A 65 8.24 -1.46 -15.75
C ALA A 65 8.07 -2.88 -16.32
N GLY A 66 7.01 -3.61 -15.95
CA GLY A 66 6.75 -4.97 -16.40
C GLY A 66 7.41 -6.07 -15.55
N GLY A 67 7.92 -5.73 -14.37
CA GLY A 67 8.39 -6.67 -13.37
C GLY A 67 7.26 -7.42 -12.66
N GLY A 68 7.62 -8.26 -11.68
CA GLY A 68 6.69 -9.06 -10.91
C GLY A 68 7.40 -10.16 -10.12
N LYS A 69 6.62 -11.10 -9.56
CA LYS A 69 7.09 -12.25 -8.76
C LYS A 69 7.97 -11.86 -7.57
N PHE A 70 7.64 -10.76 -6.91
CA PHE A 70 8.41 -10.24 -5.76
C PHE A 70 8.58 -11.23 -4.61
N TYR A 71 7.64 -12.17 -4.49
CA TYR A 71 7.59 -13.15 -3.41
C TYR A 71 7.68 -14.60 -3.95
N GLY A 72 8.27 -14.80 -5.13
CA GLY A 72 8.24 -16.11 -5.81
C GLY A 72 6.80 -16.55 -6.10
N ASP A 73 6.38 -17.68 -5.53
CA ASP A 73 5.05 -18.28 -5.75
C ASP A 73 4.04 -17.97 -4.62
N TRP A 74 4.33 -17.03 -3.72
CA TRP A 74 3.40 -16.68 -2.63
C TRP A 74 2.14 -15.95 -3.10
N MET A 75 2.25 -15.09 -4.13
CA MET A 75 1.12 -14.35 -4.67
C MET A 75 0.41 -15.16 -5.76
N ARG A 76 -0.93 -15.14 -5.77
CA ARG A 76 -1.74 -15.80 -6.81
C ARG A 76 -1.52 -15.18 -8.19
N ASP A 77 -1.36 -13.86 -8.24
CA ASP A 77 -1.01 -13.13 -9.45
C ASP A 77 0.46 -12.69 -9.40
N PRO A 78 1.31 -13.12 -10.36
CA PRO A 78 2.72 -12.74 -10.40
C PRO A 78 2.95 -11.25 -10.70
N PHE A 79 1.98 -10.51 -11.23
CA PHE A 79 2.07 -9.08 -11.52
C PHE A 79 1.37 -8.24 -10.44
N SER A 80 1.47 -8.71 -9.20
CA SER A 80 0.89 -8.05 -8.04
C SER A 80 1.80 -8.10 -6.80
N ALA A 81 1.49 -7.26 -5.82
CA ALA A 81 2.11 -7.25 -4.50
C ALA A 81 1.07 -6.99 -3.40
N MET A 82 1.32 -7.53 -2.21
CA MET A 82 0.56 -7.21 -1.00
C MET A 82 1.49 -6.49 -0.03
N VAL A 83 1.22 -5.22 0.23
CA VAL A 83 2.13 -4.35 1.00
C VAL A 83 1.32 -3.55 2.01
N SER A 84 1.79 -3.47 3.25
CA SER A 84 1.21 -2.57 4.25
C SER A 84 1.94 -1.24 4.28
N CYS A 85 1.23 -0.15 4.62
CA CYS A 85 1.91 1.10 4.98
C CYS A 85 2.77 0.90 6.24
N ASN A 86 3.66 1.86 6.48
CA ASN A 86 4.62 1.84 7.57
C ASN A 86 4.04 2.26 8.94
N ASP A 87 2.73 2.48 9.05
CA ASP A 87 2.09 2.75 10.34
C ASP A 87 2.10 1.49 11.20
N GLY A 88 2.90 1.49 12.26
CA GLY A 88 3.03 0.35 13.18
C GLY A 88 1.84 0.15 14.12
N PHE A 89 0.95 1.14 14.24
CA PHE A 89 -0.22 1.08 15.12
C PHE A 89 -1.48 0.70 14.35
N ARG A 90 -1.67 1.30 13.17
CA ARG A 90 -2.88 1.13 12.34
C ARG A 90 -2.53 0.86 10.87
N PRO A 91 -1.73 -0.18 10.54
CA PRO A 91 -1.31 -0.41 9.17
C PRO A 91 -2.50 -0.72 8.26
N VAL A 92 -2.52 -0.06 7.10
CA VAL A 92 -3.42 -0.37 5.99
C VAL A 92 -2.67 -1.29 5.03
N SER A 93 -3.26 -2.43 4.72
CA SER A 93 -2.77 -3.37 3.72
C SER A 93 -3.34 -3.04 2.35
N PHE A 94 -2.46 -2.92 1.37
CA PHE A 94 -2.77 -2.59 -0.01
C PHE A 94 -2.48 -3.75 -0.94
N TYR A 95 -3.45 -4.06 -1.79
CA TYR A 95 -3.24 -4.88 -2.97
C TYR A 95 -2.81 -3.99 -4.14
N ILE A 96 -1.65 -4.29 -4.71
CA ILE A 96 -1.03 -3.52 -5.77
C ILE A 96 -0.98 -4.40 -7.01
N GLU A 97 -1.54 -3.95 -8.12
CA GLU A 97 -1.65 -4.75 -9.34
C GLU A 97 -1.45 -3.88 -10.59
N VAL A 98 -0.89 -4.47 -11.63
CA VAL A 98 -0.86 -3.85 -12.97
C VAL A 98 -2.29 -3.82 -13.53
N ILE A 99 -2.66 -2.69 -14.13
CA ILE A 99 -3.91 -2.57 -14.91
C ILE A 99 -3.59 -2.24 -16.36
N ASP A 100 -4.41 -2.76 -17.28
CA ASP A 100 -4.31 -2.52 -18.72
C ASP A 100 -4.81 -1.13 -19.12
#